data_AF-A0A2N0PBR5-F1
#
_entry.id   AF-A0A2N0PBR5-F1
#
_cell.length_a   1.000
_cell.length_b   1.000
_cell.length_c   1.000
_cell.angle_alpha   90.00
_cell.angle_beta   90.00
_cell.angle_gamma   90.00
#
_symmetry.space_group_name_H-M   'P 1'
#
loop_
_entity.id
_entity.type
_entity.pdbx_description
1 polymer ?
#
loop_
_entity_poly.entity_id
_entity_poly.type
_entity_poly.pdbx_seq_one_letter_code
_entity_poly.pdbx_strand_id
1 'polypeptide(L)'
;MPEEANSIMKWFKIYYIYGRIRRTTRSGNIIRPDPLFPPSIWSVTDNIEYTFPRTQNIIEAWHRRWNTLVGHAHIGASCPLQKKKDREREIQIQTVYNDWDNREVIDFLRGIAHNLSF
;
A
#
# COMPACT_ATOMS: atom_id res chain seq x y z
N MET A 1 -0.81 22.44 -18.35
CA MET A 1 -0.33 22.58 -16.96
C MET A 1 -0.53 24.03 -16.57
N PRO A 2 -1.10 24.34 -15.39
CA PRO A 2 -1.23 25.71 -14.92
C PRO A 2 0.14 26.36 -14.77
N GLU A 3 0.24 27.66 -15.00
CA GLU A 3 1.53 28.36 -15.01
C GLU A 3 2.23 28.31 -13.64
N GLU A 4 1.47 28.28 -12.55
CA GLU A 4 2.04 28.15 -11.20
C GLU A 4 2.80 26.82 -11.02
N ALA A 5 2.36 25.75 -11.68
CA ALA A 5 2.99 24.44 -11.59
C ALA A 5 4.32 24.37 -12.35
N ASN A 6 4.61 25.29 -13.27
CA ASN A 6 5.85 25.28 -14.05
C ASN A 6 7.08 25.52 -13.18
N SER A 7 6.98 26.40 -12.17
CA SER A 7 8.08 26.67 -11.24
C SER A 7 8.42 25.42 -10.41
N ILE A 8 7.39 24.77 -9.86
CA ILE A 8 7.51 23.55 -9.06
C ILE A 8 8.04 22.40 -9.93
N MET A 9 7.52 22.23 -11.14
CA MET A 9 7.96 21.21 -12.07
C MET A 9 9.44 21.42 -12.48
N LYS A 10 9.85 22.67 -12.72
CA LYS A 10 11.24 23.00 -13.04
C LYS A 10 12.16 22.66 -11.88
N TRP A 11 11.78 23.02 -10.65
CA TRP A 11 12.50 22.64 -9.44
C TRP A 11 12.60 21.12 -9.31
N PHE A 12 11.48 20.40 -9.39
CA PHE A 12 11.44 18.95 -9.27
C PHE A 12 12.33 18.25 -10.29
N LYS A 13 12.24 18.67 -11.56
CA LYS A 13 13.09 18.17 -12.65
C LYS A 13 14.58 18.35 -12.39
N ILE A 14 14.98 19.48 -11.77
CA ILE A 14 16.39 19.77 -11.48
C ILE A 14 16.91 18.90 -10.33
N TYR A 15 16.12 18.68 -9.28
CA TYR A 15 16.61 18.01 -8.07
C TYR A 15 16.40 16.49 -8.06
N TYR A 16 15.32 15.99 -8.68
CA TYR A 16 14.89 14.60 -8.54
C TYR A 16 14.96 13.78 -9.84
N ILE A 17 14.91 14.41 -11.01
CA ILE A 17 14.91 13.68 -12.31
C ILE A 17 16.25 13.79 -13.03
N TYR A 18 16.64 15.01 -13.43
CA TYR A 18 17.73 15.21 -14.39
C TYR A 18 19.04 15.70 -13.77
N GLY A 19 19.02 16.23 -12.55
CA GLY A 19 20.16 16.94 -11.99
C GLY A 19 20.33 18.37 -12.55
N ARG A 20 21.06 19.20 -11.79
CA ARG A 20 21.37 20.58 -12.16
C ARG A 20 22.36 20.63 -13.32
N ILE A 21 22.13 21.50 -14.29
CA ILE A 21 23.06 21.68 -15.42
C ILE A 21 24.42 22.11 -14.89
N ARG A 22 25.47 21.32 -15.20
CA ARG A 22 26.84 21.59 -14.75
C ARG A 22 27.63 22.35 -15.80
N ARG A 23 27.52 21.96 -17.07
CA ARG A 23 28.10 22.71 -18.20
C ARG A 23 27.32 22.47 -19.48
N THR A 24 27.29 23.48 -20.35
CA THR A 24 26.90 23.34 -21.74
C THR A 24 28.15 23.45 -22.59
N THR A 25 28.37 22.47 -23.45
CA THR A 25 29.51 22.45 -24.38
C THR A 25 29.26 23.40 -25.55
N ARG A 26 30.31 23.82 -26.27
CA ARG A 26 30.19 24.67 -27.47
C ARG A 26 29.33 24.04 -28.58
N SER A 27 29.20 22.71 -28.60
CA SER A 27 28.35 21.96 -29.53
C SER A 27 26.88 21.88 -29.08
N GLY A 28 26.51 22.54 -27.99
CA GLY A 28 25.14 22.54 -27.45
C GLY A 28 24.81 21.35 -26.54
N ASN A 29 25.72 20.38 -26.36
CA ASN A 29 25.47 19.25 -25.46
C ASN A 29 25.49 19.71 -24.00
N ILE A 30 24.45 19.34 -23.25
CA ILE A 30 24.25 19.67 -21.84
C ILE A 30 24.78 18.51 -20.99
N ILE A 31 25.74 18.78 -20.10
CA ILE A 31 26.23 17.80 -19.13
C ILE A 31 25.59 18.06 -17.78
N ARG A 32 24.99 17.00 -17.24
CA ARG A 32 24.32 16.98 -15.94
C ARG A 32 24.99 15.92 -15.05
N PRO A 33 25.21 16.21 -13.76
CA PRO A 33 25.54 15.19 -12.79
C PRO A 33 24.29 14.37 -12.46
N ASP A 34 24.48 13.19 -11.88
CA ASP A 34 23.38 12.39 -11.37
C ASP A 34 22.54 13.21 -10.36
N PRO A 35 21.21 12.98 -10.33
CA PRO A 35 20.34 13.64 -9.37
C PRO A 35 20.80 13.34 -7.94
N LEU A 36 20.65 14.33 -7.05
CA LEU A 36 21.08 14.21 -5.64
C LEU A 36 20.39 13.04 -4.93
N PHE A 37 19.16 12.75 -5.34
CA PHE A 37 18.36 11.64 -4.84
C PHE A 37 17.88 10.78 -6.00
N PRO A 38 18.71 9.81 -6.46
CA PRO A 38 18.32 8.96 -7.59
C PRO A 38 17.05 8.17 -7.27
N PRO A 39 16.21 7.86 -8.27
CA PRO A 39 15.04 7.04 -8.05
C PRO A 39 15.37 5.74 -7.33
N SER A 40 16.53 5.12 -7.55
CA SER A 40 16.94 3.88 -6.87
C SER A 40 16.90 3.92 -5.33
N ILE A 41 16.99 5.10 -4.71
CA ILE A 41 16.94 5.21 -3.24
C ILE A 41 15.55 5.60 -2.69
N TRP A 42 14.54 5.77 -3.55
CA TRP A 42 13.21 6.12 -3.07
C TRP A 42 12.54 4.87 -2.47
N SER A 43 11.83 5.05 -1.35
CA SER A 43 11.11 3.96 -0.67
C SER A 43 9.99 3.31 -1.49
N VAL A 44 9.66 3.88 -2.64
CA VAL A 44 8.58 3.46 -3.53
C VAL A 44 9.07 2.92 -4.87
N THR A 45 10.39 2.81 -5.07
CA THR A 45 10.97 2.48 -6.38
C THR A 45 10.59 1.09 -6.83
N ASP A 46 10.72 0.11 -5.94
CA ASP A 46 10.27 -1.25 -6.19
C ASP A 46 8.75 -1.27 -6.49
N ASN A 47 7.96 -0.46 -5.78
CA ASN A 47 6.53 -0.39 -6.04
C ASN A 47 6.20 0.15 -7.44
N ILE A 48 6.98 1.11 -7.93
CA ILE A 48 6.83 1.66 -9.28
C ILE A 48 7.30 0.65 -10.33
N GLU A 49 8.44 0.01 -10.11
CA GLU A 49 9.06 -0.95 -11.05
C GLU A 49 8.21 -2.22 -11.20
N TYR A 50 7.73 -2.78 -10.10
CA TYR A 50 6.92 -4.00 -10.09
C TYR A 50 5.41 -3.72 -10.16
N THR A 51 4.99 -2.47 -10.34
CA THR A 51 3.58 -2.05 -10.39
C THR A 51 2.78 -2.46 -9.14
N PHE A 52 3.43 -2.53 -7.98
CA PHE A 52 2.74 -2.80 -6.73
C PHE A 52 1.86 -1.61 -6.29
N PRO A 53 0.77 -1.86 -5.56
CA PRO A 53 -0.06 -0.81 -5.00
C PRO A 53 0.79 0.15 -4.16
N ARG A 54 0.71 1.45 -4.47
CA ARG A 54 1.47 2.50 -3.77
C ARG A 54 1.12 2.62 -2.29
N THR A 55 -0.08 2.19 -1.92
CA THR A 55 -0.57 2.24 -0.54
C THR A 55 -0.89 0.84 -0.03
N GLN A 56 -0.64 0.63 1.26
CA GLN A 56 -1.00 -0.60 1.95
C GLN A 56 -2.48 -0.60 2.40
N ASN A 57 -3.36 0.15 1.73
CA ASN A 57 -4.76 0.36 2.14
C ASN A 57 -5.51 -0.95 2.39
N ILE A 58 -5.25 -1.98 1.58
CA ILE A 58 -5.87 -3.30 1.72
C ILE A 58 -5.37 -3.99 3.01
N ILE A 59 -4.06 -3.91 3.28
CA ILE A 59 -3.43 -4.47 4.47
C ILE A 59 -3.87 -3.69 5.73
N GLU A 60 -3.94 -2.37 5.65
CA GLU A 60 -4.46 -1.52 6.74
C GLU A 60 -5.93 -1.80 7.03
N ALA A 61 -6.77 -1.96 6.00
CA ALA A 61 -8.17 -2.31 6.14
C ALA A 61 -8.33 -3.71 6.77
N TRP A 62 -7.50 -4.66 6.35
CA TRP A 62 -7.42 -5.99 6.97
C TRP A 62 -7.03 -5.89 8.44
N HIS A 63 -5.95 -5.18 8.77
CA HIS A 63 -5.45 -5.06 10.13
C HIS A 63 -6.45 -4.36 11.05
N ARG A 64 -7.14 -3.31 10.56
CA ARG A 64 -8.25 -2.67 11.31
C ARG A 64 -9.37 -3.65 11.59
N ARG A 65 -9.79 -4.43 10.59
CA ARG A 65 -10.87 -5.42 10.74
C ARG A 65 -10.46 -6.59 11.66
N TRP A 66 -9.22 -7.05 11.57
CA TRP A 66 -8.65 -8.04 12.48
C TRP A 66 -8.62 -7.52 13.92
N ASN A 67 -8.17 -6.28 14.14
CA ASN A 67 -8.18 -5.65 15.46
C ASN A 67 -9.60 -5.45 15.99
N THR A 68 -10.58 -5.19 15.14
CA THR A 68 -12.00 -5.22 15.53
C THR A 68 -12.41 -6.64 15.96
N LEU A 69 -12.10 -7.67 15.17
CA LEU A 69 -12.49 -9.05 15.45
C LEU A 69 -11.85 -9.62 16.72
N VAL A 70 -10.55 -9.40 16.91
CA VAL A 70 -9.79 -9.90 18.07
C VAL A 70 -9.96 -8.98 19.28
N GLY A 71 -10.04 -7.66 19.09
CA GLY A 71 -10.23 -6.69 20.16
C GLY A 71 -11.65 -6.71 20.77
N HIS A 72 -12.67 -7.11 19.99
CA HIS A 72 -14.04 -7.28 20.51
C HIS A 72 -14.21 -8.49 21.44
N ALA A 73 -13.23 -9.40 21.51
CA ALA A 73 -13.24 -10.47 22.51
C ALA A 73 -13.11 -9.92 23.96
N HIS A 74 -12.68 -8.66 24.14
CA HIS A 74 -12.42 -8.09 25.46
C HIS A 74 -13.29 -6.91 25.90
N ILE A 75 -14.02 -6.20 25.04
CA ILE A 75 -14.81 -5.02 25.48
C ILE A 75 -16.15 -4.95 24.74
N GLY A 76 -17.25 -5.04 25.51
CA GLY A 76 -18.64 -5.03 25.07
C GLY A 76 -19.15 -3.69 24.51
N ALA A 77 -18.51 -3.16 23.47
CA ALA A 77 -18.99 -2.00 22.74
C ALA A 77 -19.59 -2.45 21.39
N SER A 78 -20.91 -2.56 21.37
CA SER A 78 -21.70 -2.64 20.14
C SER A 78 -21.55 -1.35 19.33
N CYS A 79 -21.22 -1.44 18.03
CA CYS A 79 -21.73 -0.62 16.89
C CYS A 79 -20.78 -0.71 15.67
N PRO A 80 -21.18 -0.37 14.42
CA PRO A 80 -22.50 0.00 13.90
C PRO A 80 -23.04 -1.05 12.89
N LEU A 81 -24.27 -0.86 12.40
CA LEU A 81 -25.01 -1.68 11.42
C LEU A 81 -24.12 -2.39 10.37
N GLN A 82 -23.63 -3.59 10.67
CA GLN A 82 -22.91 -4.42 9.71
C GLN A 82 -23.88 -4.90 8.64
N LYS A 83 -23.48 -4.82 7.37
CA LYS A 83 -24.26 -5.42 6.29
C LYS A 83 -24.35 -6.93 6.57
N LYS A 84 -25.51 -7.54 6.30
CA LYS A 84 -25.74 -8.97 6.58
C LYS A 84 -24.63 -9.88 6.02
N LYS A 85 -24.14 -9.57 4.82
CA LYS A 85 -23.00 -10.26 4.16
C LYS A 85 -21.67 -10.14 4.91
N ASP A 86 -21.45 -9.03 5.62
CA ASP A 86 -20.23 -8.82 6.41
C ASP A 86 -20.30 -9.65 7.68
N ARG A 87 -21.47 -9.65 8.34
CA ARG A 87 -21.76 -10.48 9.52
C ARG A 87 -21.67 -11.98 9.22
N GLU A 88 -22.22 -12.42 8.08
CA GLU A 88 -22.13 -13.83 7.63
C GLU A 88 -20.68 -14.26 7.40
N ARG A 89 -19.87 -13.40 6.75
CA ARG A 89 -18.43 -13.65 6.57
C ARG A 89 -17.68 -13.68 7.90
N GLU A 90 -18.03 -12.82 8.84
CA GLU A 90 -17.41 -12.81 10.18
C GLU A 90 -17.75 -14.06 10.99
N ILE A 91 -19.00 -14.53 10.92
CA ILE A 91 -19.39 -15.82 11.52
C ILE A 91 -18.57 -16.97 10.90
N GLN A 92 -18.37 -16.98 9.58
CA GLN A 92 -17.56 -18.00 8.92
C GLN A 92 -16.09 -17.96 9.34
N ILE A 93 -15.49 -16.77 9.43
CA ILE A 93 -14.10 -16.60 9.91
C ILE A 93 -13.97 -17.10 11.36
N GLN A 94 -14.92 -16.76 12.22
CA GLN A 94 -14.94 -17.22 13.62
C GLN A 94 -15.09 -18.74 13.71
N THR A 95 -15.96 -19.36 12.90
CA THR A 95 -16.11 -20.82 12.86
C THR A 95 -14.81 -21.50 12.40
N VAL A 96 -14.14 -20.99 11.38
CA VAL A 96 -12.86 -21.52 10.90
C VAL A 96 -11.75 -21.35 11.94
N TYR A 97 -11.75 -20.22 12.66
CA TYR A 97 -10.79 -19.95 13.73
C TYR A 97 -10.98 -20.86 14.95
N ASN A 98 -12.23 -21.07 15.39
CA ASN A 98 -12.52 -21.94 16.53
C ASN A 98 -12.24 -23.43 16.23
N ASP A 99 -12.25 -23.81 14.95
CA ASP A 99 -11.99 -25.16 14.47
C ASP A 99 -10.54 -25.36 13.97
N TRP A 100 -9.63 -24.45 14.33
CA TRP A 100 -8.26 -24.46 13.81
C TRP A 100 -7.46 -25.73 14.19
N ASP A 101 -7.73 -26.30 15.37
CA ASP A 101 -7.03 -27.49 15.89
C ASP A 101 -7.41 -28.78 15.13
N ASN A 102 -8.54 -28.76 14.43
CA ASN A 102 -9.06 -29.92 13.68
C ASN A 102 -8.78 -29.85 12.16
N ARG A 103 -8.08 -28.81 11.67
CA ARG A 103 -7.84 -28.59 10.24
C ARG A 103 -6.36 -28.61 9.90
N GLU A 104 -6.02 -29.15 8.73
CA GLU A 104 -4.69 -28.97 8.19
C GLU A 104 -4.42 -27.48 7.92
N VAL A 105 -3.18 -27.03 8.18
CA VAL A 105 -2.76 -25.62 8.10
C VAL A 105 -3.11 -24.98 6.74
N ILE A 106 -3.00 -25.74 5.65
CA ILE A 106 -3.33 -25.26 4.30
C ILE A 106 -4.83 -25.01 4.15
N ASP A 107 -5.67 -25.88 4.70
CA ASP A 107 -7.12 -25.75 4.64
C ASP A 107 -7.64 -24.61 5.52
N PHE A 108 -7.00 -24.40 6.66
CA PHE A 108 -7.21 -23.24 7.51
C PHE A 108 -6.89 -21.94 6.75
N LEU A 109 -5.69 -21.83 6.17
CA LEU A 109 -5.26 -20.64 5.43
C LEU A 109 -6.15 -20.37 4.21
N ARG A 110 -6.58 -21.42 3.50
CA ARG A 110 -7.51 -21.33 2.37
C ARG A 110 -8.90 -20.85 2.81
N GLY A 111 -9.39 -21.35 3.94
CA GLY A 111 -10.66 -20.92 4.54
C GLY A 111 -10.65 -19.45 4.95
N ILE A 112 -9.53 -18.97 5.50
CA ILE A 112 -9.34 -17.55 5.82
C ILE A 112 -9.26 -16.73 4.52
N ALA A 113 -8.44 -17.13 3.54
CA ALA A 113 -8.25 -16.40 2.29
C ALA A 113 -9.55 -16.24 1.48
N HIS A 114 -10.39 -17.28 1.41
CA HIS A 114 -11.67 -17.24 0.70
C HIS A 114 -12.63 -16.17 1.27
N ASN A 115 -12.56 -15.91 2.58
CA ASN A 115 -13.39 -14.90 3.24
C ASN A 115 -12.82 -13.47 3.15
N LEU A 116 -11.59 -13.33 2.62
CA LEU A 116 -10.87 -12.08 2.45
C LEU A 116 -10.93 -11.53 1.02
N SER A 117 -11.46 -12.28 0.06
CA SER A 117 -11.72 -11.75 -1.29
C SER A 117 -12.82 -10.67 -1.22
N PHE A 118 -12.51 -9.48 -1.73
CA PHE A 118 -13.42 -8.32 -1.78
C PHE A 118 -14.34 -8.37 -3.00
#